data_AF-A0A9P6JLE6-F1
#
_entry.id   AF-A0A9P6JLE6-F1
#
_cell.length_a   1.000
_cell.length_b   1.000
_cell.length_c   1.000
_cell.angle_alpha   90.00
_cell.angle_beta   90.00
_cell.angle_gamma   90.00
#
_symmetry.space_group_name_H-M   'P 1'
#
loop_
_entity.id
_entity.type
_entity.pdbx_description
1 polymer ?
#
loop_
_entity_poly.entity_id
_entity_poly.type
_entity_poly.pdbx_seq_one_letter_code
_entity_poly.pdbx_strand_id
1 'polypeptide(L)'
;MSFPKVVGLDTDWTIWQGYLGHQGWGKGRGAHALSQDNIVRVDRQLLRDSTNQNNWIRVYNDIYKIVYDILKNGAKLAIVSRNTNKDMCDRALYYFNAPNPGDNNKEYSIIHLVTYDEIIDQSKVEHWRRIHGWSKEDYSEFLMFDDEAAHNGVRIELGVTFQQARNKQGLLWQVYQDGLNAWRRGKGVMIYPTPGFTPRRVHIGYSGLPSYWIYLVTHGEGSVEYKVPYRWGYALYVADHIEIAKYFCGWNGTWNVGGAGDKNYVCEIWVKDYDLFCRINKIFVPENIGKLPQMNNTNWSFEATGQNQEDRDRTISQWGVYTPYVLFSQHHWMNGMPNPNRRWTEMVVYTQIQRGIFDLVVLSDDQVKQASVNKPNPFPFRHQLKSWNITVPNETWNEFRSRGETDFF
;
A
#
# COMPACT_ATOMS: atom_id res chain seq x y z
N MET A 1 -21.74 10.11 1.10
CA MET A 1 -20.27 10.15 1.31
C MET A 1 -19.62 9.46 0.12
N SER A 2 -18.36 9.77 -0.20
CA SER A 2 -17.64 9.09 -1.29
C SER A 2 -17.43 7.60 -0.98
N PHE A 3 -17.38 6.79 -2.04
CA PHE A 3 -17.25 5.34 -1.98
C PHE A 3 -16.39 4.84 -3.16
N PRO A 4 -15.55 3.78 -2.99
CA PRO A 4 -14.74 3.21 -4.07
C PRO A 4 -15.59 2.73 -5.26
N LYS A 5 -15.04 2.73 -6.46
CA LYS A 5 -15.73 2.23 -7.66
C LYS A 5 -15.67 0.71 -7.77
N VAL A 6 -14.59 0.11 -7.27
CA VAL A 6 -14.40 -1.35 -7.24
C VAL A 6 -13.90 -1.75 -5.86
N VAL A 7 -14.55 -2.75 -5.27
CA VAL A 7 -14.12 -3.38 -4.02
C VAL A 7 -13.80 -4.85 -4.29
N GLY A 8 -12.52 -5.21 -4.13
CA GLY A 8 -12.02 -6.57 -4.30
C GLY A 8 -11.88 -7.30 -2.97
N LEU A 9 -12.38 -8.53 -2.93
CA LEU A 9 -12.29 -9.42 -1.78
C LEU A 9 -11.48 -10.66 -2.16
N ASP A 10 -10.47 -11.01 -1.38
CA ASP A 10 -9.88 -12.35 -1.41
C ASP A 10 -10.85 -13.40 -0.86
N THR A 11 -10.57 -14.68 -1.12
CA THR A 11 -11.43 -15.78 -0.73
C THR A 11 -11.05 -16.42 0.61
N ASP A 12 -9.92 -17.12 0.65
CA ASP A 12 -9.54 -17.96 1.79
C ASP A 12 -9.11 -17.05 2.94
N TRP A 13 -9.58 -17.32 4.15
CA TRP A 13 -9.37 -16.47 5.34
C TRP A 13 -9.81 -15.00 5.24
N THR A 14 -10.44 -14.60 4.14
CA THR A 14 -11.01 -13.27 3.92
C THR A 14 -12.54 -13.32 3.87
N ILE A 15 -13.12 -13.98 2.86
CA ILE A 15 -14.58 -14.21 2.78
C ILE A 15 -14.99 -15.38 3.69
N TRP A 16 -14.19 -16.45 3.74
CA TRP A 16 -14.48 -17.60 4.59
C TRP A 16 -13.27 -18.08 5.36
N GLN A 17 -13.53 -18.70 6.51
CA GLN A 17 -12.54 -19.41 7.29
C GLN A 17 -12.19 -20.74 6.61
N GLY A 18 -10.89 -21.04 6.50
CA GLY A 18 -10.37 -22.29 5.93
C GLY A 18 -9.79 -22.10 4.52
N TYR A 19 -9.16 -23.16 4.00
CA TYR A 19 -8.60 -23.21 2.65
C TYR A 19 -9.45 -24.14 1.77
N LEU A 20 -10.11 -23.57 0.77
CA LEU A 20 -10.88 -24.33 -0.21
C LEU A 20 -9.97 -24.94 -1.28
N GLY A 21 -10.18 -26.20 -1.65
CA GLY A 21 -9.42 -26.83 -2.74
C GLY A 21 -7.94 -27.14 -2.43
N HIS A 22 -7.45 -26.78 -1.24
CA HIS A 22 -6.15 -27.24 -0.76
C HIS A 22 -6.17 -28.76 -0.51
N GLN A 23 -5.00 -29.39 -0.48
CA GLN A 23 -4.81 -30.85 -0.44
C GLN A 23 -5.87 -31.60 0.39
N GLY A 24 -6.78 -32.31 -0.29
CA GLY A 24 -7.72 -33.24 0.35
C GLY A 24 -9.16 -33.12 -0.11
N TRP A 25 -9.58 -31.97 -0.67
CA TRP A 25 -10.96 -31.80 -1.14
C TRP A 25 -11.28 -32.71 -2.33
N GLY A 26 -12.43 -33.40 -2.28
CA GLY A 26 -12.94 -34.19 -3.40
C GLY A 26 -12.00 -35.32 -3.80
N LYS A 27 -11.33 -35.95 -2.83
CA LYS A 27 -10.41 -37.07 -3.04
C LYS A 27 -10.84 -38.29 -2.24
N GLY A 28 -10.62 -39.47 -2.82
CA GLY A 28 -10.87 -40.75 -2.15
C GLY A 28 -12.10 -41.47 -2.67
N ARG A 29 -12.48 -42.54 -1.97
CA ARG A 29 -13.56 -43.44 -2.40
C ARG A 29 -14.90 -42.70 -2.35
N GLY A 30 -15.61 -42.68 -3.48
CA GLY A 30 -16.92 -42.03 -3.59
C GLY A 30 -16.87 -40.55 -4.00
N ALA A 31 -15.68 -40.01 -4.30
CA ALA A 31 -15.55 -38.68 -4.86
C ALA A 31 -16.22 -38.57 -6.24
N HIS A 32 -16.94 -37.48 -6.47
CA HIS A 32 -17.36 -37.07 -7.80
C HIS A 32 -16.15 -36.72 -8.67
N ALA A 33 -16.28 -36.94 -9.98
CA ALA A 33 -15.21 -36.70 -10.95
C ALA A 33 -14.75 -35.24 -11.00
N LEU A 34 -15.69 -34.31 -10.87
CA LEU A 34 -15.42 -32.88 -10.77
C LEU A 34 -15.27 -32.49 -9.28
N SER A 35 -14.17 -31.82 -8.94
CA SER A 35 -13.82 -31.52 -7.54
C SER A 35 -14.88 -30.64 -6.86
N GLN A 36 -15.44 -29.66 -7.57
CA GLN A 36 -16.50 -28.76 -7.11
C GLN A 36 -17.82 -29.48 -6.79
N ASP A 37 -18.10 -30.63 -7.38
CA ASP A 37 -19.31 -31.40 -7.11
C ASP A 37 -19.23 -32.15 -5.77
N ASN A 38 -18.05 -32.19 -5.15
CA ASN A 38 -17.87 -32.71 -3.80
C ASN A 38 -18.18 -31.65 -2.71
N ILE A 39 -18.51 -30.41 -3.07
CA ILE A 39 -18.91 -29.37 -2.11
C ILE A 39 -20.38 -29.54 -1.73
N VAL A 40 -20.62 -29.83 -0.45
CA VAL A 40 -21.94 -29.97 0.15
C VAL A 40 -22.23 -28.81 1.08
N ARG A 41 -23.40 -28.21 0.90
CA ARG A 41 -23.91 -27.19 1.81
C ARG A 41 -24.48 -27.83 3.07
N VAL A 42 -23.94 -27.46 4.23
CA VAL A 42 -24.43 -27.93 5.54
C VAL A 42 -25.47 -26.97 6.10
N ASP A 43 -25.16 -25.68 6.11
CA ASP A 43 -26.07 -24.63 6.55
C ASP A 43 -25.91 -23.36 5.70
N ARG A 44 -26.38 -22.20 6.17
CA ARG A 44 -26.23 -20.93 5.44
C ARG A 44 -24.76 -20.52 5.28
N GLN A 45 -23.91 -20.87 6.23
CA GLN A 45 -22.53 -20.39 6.33
C GLN A 45 -21.47 -21.47 6.13
N LEU A 46 -21.80 -22.73 6.37
CA LEU A 46 -20.87 -23.85 6.37
C LEU A 46 -21.03 -24.70 5.11
N LEU A 47 -19.91 -24.87 4.39
CA LEU A 47 -19.76 -25.87 3.34
C LEU A 47 -18.73 -26.92 3.78
N ARG A 48 -18.93 -28.16 3.33
CA ARG A 48 -18.07 -29.30 3.62
C ARG A 48 -17.78 -30.10 2.37
N ASP A 49 -16.66 -30.79 2.38
CA ASP A 49 -16.36 -31.84 1.42
C ASP A 49 -17.19 -33.09 1.75
N SER A 50 -17.84 -33.66 0.73
CA SER A 50 -18.60 -34.90 0.83
C SER A 50 -17.72 -36.12 1.14
N THR A 51 -16.46 -36.07 0.72
CA THR A 51 -15.51 -37.19 0.84
C THR A 51 -14.73 -37.19 2.15
N ASN A 52 -14.51 -36.01 2.74
CA ASN A 52 -13.86 -35.84 4.03
C ASN A 52 -14.45 -34.64 4.79
N GLN A 53 -15.35 -34.90 5.73
CA GLN A 53 -16.06 -33.84 6.47
C GLN A 53 -15.17 -32.96 7.36
N ASN A 54 -13.89 -33.32 7.56
CA ASN A 54 -12.90 -32.46 8.22
C ASN A 54 -12.45 -31.30 7.32
N ASN A 55 -12.64 -31.41 6.00
CA ASN A 55 -12.46 -30.32 5.07
C ASN A 55 -13.74 -29.47 5.03
N TRP A 56 -13.64 -28.23 5.47
CA TRP A 56 -14.77 -27.33 5.54
C TRP A 56 -14.33 -25.88 5.32
N ILE A 57 -15.28 -25.06 4.90
CA ILE A 57 -15.14 -23.60 4.93
C ILE A 57 -16.38 -22.98 5.56
N ARG A 58 -16.20 -21.87 6.28
CA ARG A 58 -17.29 -21.11 6.91
C ARG A 58 -17.20 -19.64 6.55
N VAL A 59 -18.20 -19.12 5.84
CA VAL A 59 -18.26 -17.68 5.54
C VAL A 59 -18.36 -16.85 6.81
N TYR A 60 -17.59 -15.76 6.90
CA TYR A 60 -17.62 -14.87 8.06
C TYR A 60 -18.98 -14.13 8.15
N ASN A 61 -19.40 -13.82 9.39
CA ASN A 61 -20.76 -13.32 9.67
C ASN A 61 -21.10 -12.02 8.91
N ASP A 62 -20.13 -11.12 8.77
CA ASP A 62 -20.37 -9.79 8.19
C ASP A 62 -20.31 -9.76 6.66
N ILE A 63 -19.91 -10.84 5.98
CA ILE A 63 -19.74 -10.85 4.52
C ILE A 63 -21.03 -10.47 3.80
N TYR A 64 -22.18 -10.99 4.22
CA TYR A 64 -23.46 -10.67 3.60
C TYR A 64 -23.79 -9.17 3.70
N LYS A 65 -23.49 -8.56 4.85
CA LYS A 65 -23.67 -7.13 5.11
C LYS A 65 -22.68 -6.29 4.31
N ILE A 66 -21.45 -6.76 4.14
CA ILE A 66 -20.40 -6.09 3.37
C ILE A 66 -20.74 -6.11 1.88
N VAL A 67 -21.10 -7.26 1.32
CA VAL A 67 -21.57 -7.38 -0.07
C VAL A 67 -22.75 -6.45 -0.32
N TYR A 68 -23.71 -6.43 0.60
CA TYR A 68 -24.85 -5.51 0.53
C TYR A 68 -24.42 -4.04 0.50
N ASP A 69 -23.50 -3.62 1.38
CA ASP A 69 -23.04 -2.23 1.43
C ASP A 69 -22.26 -1.81 0.18
N ILE A 70 -21.41 -2.69 -0.36
CA ILE A 70 -20.69 -2.47 -1.64
C ILE A 70 -21.70 -2.17 -2.75
N LEU A 71 -22.69 -3.04 -2.94
CA LEU A 71 -23.69 -2.91 -4.00
C LEU A 71 -24.61 -1.70 -3.78
N LYS A 72 -25.00 -1.43 -2.53
CA LYS A 72 -25.88 -0.32 -2.17
C LYS A 72 -25.26 1.04 -2.51
N ASN A 73 -23.94 1.14 -2.41
CA ASN A 73 -23.18 2.34 -2.76
C ASN A 73 -22.77 2.38 -4.24
N GLY A 74 -23.26 1.44 -5.06
CA GLY A 74 -23.03 1.40 -6.51
C GLY A 74 -21.62 0.97 -6.91
N ALA A 75 -20.84 0.38 -5.99
CA ALA A 75 -19.54 -0.17 -6.32
C ALA A 75 -19.65 -1.55 -6.95
N LYS A 76 -18.71 -1.86 -7.82
CA LYS A 76 -18.56 -3.19 -8.42
C LYS A 76 -17.84 -4.11 -7.43
N LEU A 77 -18.43 -5.28 -7.18
CA LEU A 77 -17.79 -6.33 -6.39
C LEU A 77 -16.82 -7.12 -7.27
N ALA A 78 -15.58 -7.27 -6.81
CA ALA A 78 -14.59 -8.16 -7.40
C ALA A 78 -14.22 -9.28 -6.43
N ILE A 79 -14.03 -10.48 -6.93
CA ILE A 79 -13.35 -11.57 -6.22
C ILE A 79 -11.96 -11.65 -6.81
N VAL A 80 -10.95 -11.51 -5.95
CA VAL A 80 -9.56 -11.48 -6.39
C VAL A 80 -8.82 -12.51 -5.55
N SER A 81 -8.52 -13.68 -6.10
CA SER A 81 -7.98 -14.82 -5.36
C SER A 81 -6.84 -15.52 -6.10
N ARG A 82 -5.86 -16.01 -5.34
CA ARG A 82 -4.78 -16.86 -5.86
C ARG A 82 -5.07 -18.35 -5.75
N ASN A 83 -6.30 -18.71 -5.38
CA ASN A 83 -6.70 -20.11 -5.28
C ASN A 83 -6.56 -20.81 -6.65
N THR A 84 -6.00 -22.01 -6.64
CA THR A 84 -5.73 -22.81 -7.84
C THR A 84 -6.97 -23.56 -8.36
N ASN A 85 -8.07 -23.56 -7.62
CA ASN A 85 -9.31 -24.27 -7.95
C ASN A 85 -10.48 -23.30 -8.15
N LYS A 86 -10.45 -22.54 -9.24
CA LYS A 86 -11.50 -21.56 -9.58
C LYS A 86 -12.92 -22.15 -9.51
N ASP A 87 -13.17 -23.28 -10.16
CA ASP A 87 -14.50 -23.90 -10.18
C ASP A 87 -15.04 -24.23 -8.77
N MET A 88 -14.16 -24.57 -7.83
CA MET A 88 -14.53 -24.81 -6.45
C MET A 88 -14.92 -23.52 -5.74
N CYS A 89 -14.12 -22.45 -5.92
CA CYS A 89 -14.44 -21.13 -5.37
C CYS A 89 -15.78 -20.61 -5.90
N ASP A 90 -16.01 -20.72 -7.20
CA ASP A 90 -17.27 -20.31 -7.84
C ASP A 90 -18.45 -21.10 -7.28
N ARG A 91 -18.28 -22.41 -7.10
CA ARG A 91 -19.31 -23.27 -6.48
C ARG A 91 -19.56 -22.91 -5.01
N ALA A 92 -18.52 -22.56 -4.25
CA ALA A 92 -18.70 -22.10 -2.88
C ALA A 92 -19.47 -20.77 -2.83
N LEU A 93 -19.06 -19.80 -3.65
CA LEU A 93 -19.75 -18.51 -3.80
C LEU A 93 -21.18 -18.64 -4.32
N TYR A 94 -21.48 -19.71 -5.08
CA TYR A 94 -22.84 -20.04 -5.51
C TYR A 94 -23.74 -20.41 -4.32
N TYR A 95 -23.23 -21.15 -3.34
CA TYR A 95 -24.02 -21.59 -2.19
C TYR A 95 -24.25 -20.50 -1.13
N PHE A 96 -23.39 -19.50 -1.07
CA PHE A 96 -23.53 -18.37 -0.17
C PHE A 96 -24.41 -17.28 -0.80
N ASN A 97 -25.50 -16.92 -0.11
CA ASN A 97 -26.47 -15.94 -0.63
C ASN A 97 -26.44 -14.63 0.17
N ALA A 98 -26.35 -13.51 -0.55
CA ALA A 98 -26.42 -12.15 -0.01
C ALA A 98 -27.63 -11.38 -0.57
N PRO A 99 -28.21 -10.45 0.21
CA PRO A 99 -29.29 -9.60 -0.28
C PRO A 99 -28.78 -8.60 -1.33
N ASN A 100 -29.54 -8.40 -2.41
CA ASN A 100 -29.25 -7.39 -3.42
C ASN A 100 -30.07 -6.11 -3.18
N PRO A 101 -29.44 -4.97 -2.83
CA PRO A 101 -30.16 -3.71 -2.61
C PRO A 101 -30.86 -3.17 -3.88
N GLY A 102 -30.40 -3.56 -5.07
CA GLY A 102 -31.00 -3.15 -6.34
C GLY A 102 -32.28 -3.90 -6.71
N ASP A 103 -32.65 -4.96 -5.99
CA ASP A 103 -33.82 -5.78 -6.27
C ASP A 103 -34.58 -6.15 -4.98
N ASN A 104 -35.10 -5.12 -4.28
CA ASN A 104 -35.91 -5.27 -3.06
C ASN A 104 -35.32 -6.20 -2.00
N ASN A 105 -33.99 -6.21 -1.84
CA ASN A 105 -33.24 -7.06 -0.93
C ASN A 105 -33.44 -8.58 -1.16
N LYS A 106 -33.85 -9.00 -2.36
CA LYS A 106 -33.92 -10.41 -2.74
C LYS A 106 -32.54 -11.06 -2.61
N GLU A 107 -32.50 -12.30 -2.14
CA GLU A 107 -31.26 -13.05 -1.99
C GLU A 107 -30.76 -13.61 -3.33
N TYR A 108 -29.48 -13.39 -3.60
CA TYR A 108 -28.75 -13.93 -4.74
C TYR A 108 -27.49 -14.63 -4.25
N SER A 109 -27.09 -15.70 -4.92
CA SER A 109 -25.75 -16.26 -4.79
C SER A 109 -24.70 -15.16 -4.97
N ILE A 110 -23.69 -15.10 -4.11
CA ILE A 110 -22.66 -14.05 -4.16
C ILE A 110 -22.01 -14.02 -5.54
N ILE A 111 -21.73 -15.17 -6.16
CA ILE A 111 -21.14 -15.22 -7.50
C ILE A 111 -21.96 -14.47 -8.57
N HIS A 112 -23.30 -14.44 -8.46
CA HIS A 112 -24.16 -13.69 -9.38
C HIS A 112 -24.13 -12.18 -9.15
N LEU A 113 -23.58 -11.73 -8.02
CA LEU A 113 -23.40 -10.32 -7.67
C LEU A 113 -21.97 -9.83 -7.99
N VAL A 114 -21.05 -10.74 -8.32
CA VAL A 114 -19.66 -10.44 -8.67
C VAL A 114 -19.60 -9.86 -10.08
N THR A 115 -18.93 -8.72 -10.22
CA THR A 115 -18.68 -8.09 -11.52
C THR A 115 -17.36 -8.52 -12.14
N TYR A 116 -16.32 -8.70 -11.32
CA TYR A 116 -15.00 -9.16 -11.77
C TYR A 116 -14.59 -10.38 -10.97
N ASP A 117 -14.40 -11.49 -11.66
CA ASP A 117 -14.12 -12.80 -11.06
C ASP A 117 -12.70 -13.24 -11.46
N GLU A 118 -11.75 -12.89 -10.61
CA GLU A 118 -10.31 -12.91 -10.83
C GLU A 118 -9.67 -13.95 -9.88
N ILE A 119 -9.99 -15.23 -10.11
CA ILE A 119 -9.50 -16.37 -9.33
C ILE A 119 -8.49 -17.17 -10.15
N ILE A 120 -7.21 -16.82 -10.04
CA ILE A 120 -6.11 -17.42 -10.79
C ILE A 120 -4.85 -17.36 -9.91
N ASP A 121 -4.01 -18.40 -9.89
CA ASP A 121 -2.73 -18.35 -9.17
C ASP A 121 -1.70 -17.48 -9.91
N GLN A 122 -1.82 -16.16 -9.71
CA GLN A 122 -0.94 -15.12 -10.23
C GLN A 122 -0.74 -14.01 -9.20
N SER A 123 0.20 -13.09 -9.44
CA SER A 123 0.32 -11.90 -8.59
C SER A 123 -1.00 -11.11 -8.56
N LYS A 124 -1.39 -10.62 -7.38
CA LYS A 124 -2.57 -9.73 -7.22
C LYS A 124 -2.44 -8.45 -8.03
N VAL A 125 -1.21 -8.01 -8.31
CA VAL A 125 -0.95 -6.88 -9.20
C VAL A 125 -1.50 -7.15 -10.60
N GLU A 126 -1.31 -8.36 -11.14
CA GLU A 126 -1.84 -8.72 -12.47
C GLU A 126 -3.37 -8.79 -12.50
N HIS A 127 -3.99 -9.29 -11.43
CA HIS A 127 -5.45 -9.27 -11.30
C HIS A 127 -5.98 -7.83 -11.37
N TRP A 128 -5.37 -6.90 -10.62
CA TRP A 128 -5.79 -5.50 -10.64
C TRP A 128 -5.46 -4.78 -11.95
N ARG A 129 -4.40 -5.14 -12.67
CA ARG A 129 -4.12 -4.65 -14.03
C ARG A 129 -5.24 -5.04 -15.00
N ARG A 130 -5.74 -6.28 -14.93
CA ARG A 130 -6.90 -6.72 -15.74
C ARG A 130 -8.19 -6.01 -15.35
N ILE A 131 -8.50 -5.93 -14.06
CA ILE A 131 -9.66 -5.19 -13.55
C ILE A 131 -9.60 -3.72 -13.99
N HIS A 132 -8.45 -3.07 -13.91
CA HIS A 132 -8.23 -1.72 -14.45
C HIS A 132 -8.50 -1.68 -15.96
N GLY A 133 -7.96 -2.64 -16.71
CA GLY A 133 -8.18 -2.79 -18.14
C GLY A 133 -9.66 -2.90 -18.54
N TRP A 134 -10.49 -3.58 -17.75
CA TRP A 134 -11.93 -3.73 -17.99
C TRP A 134 -12.77 -2.56 -17.46
N SER A 135 -12.47 -2.11 -16.24
CA SER A 135 -13.23 -1.05 -15.57
C SER A 135 -12.94 0.33 -16.11
N LYS A 136 -11.71 0.57 -16.58
CA LYS A 136 -11.14 1.87 -16.95
C LYS A 136 -11.12 2.91 -15.83
N GLU A 137 -11.36 2.48 -14.60
CA GLU A 137 -11.31 3.35 -13.42
C GLU A 137 -9.86 3.49 -12.94
N ASP A 138 -9.50 4.65 -12.40
CA ASP A 138 -8.17 4.87 -11.82
C ASP A 138 -7.94 3.94 -10.60
N TYR A 139 -6.70 3.50 -10.38
CA TYR A 139 -6.39 2.61 -9.24
C TYR A 139 -6.72 3.25 -7.88
N SER A 140 -6.74 4.58 -7.76
CA SER A 140 -7.20 5.27 -6.55
C SER A 140 -8.69 5.07 -6.26
N GLU A 141 -9.47 4.56 -7.21
CA GLU A 141 -10.88 4.19 -7.02
C GLU A 141 -11.06 2.74 -6.53
N PHE A 142 -9.96 2.00 -6.34
CA PHE A 142 -9.99 0.60 -5.92
C PHE A 142 -9.65 0.42 -4.44
N LEU A 143 -10.35 -0.53 -3.83
CA LEU A 143 -10.11 -1.00 -2.47
C LEU A 143 -10.05 -2.53 -2.45
N MET A 144 -8.99 -3.09 -1.88
CA MET A 144 -8.78 -4.52 -1.76
C MET A 144 -8.73 -4.94 -0.29
N PHE A 145 -9.39 -6.05 0.02
CA PHE A 145 -9.31 -6.76 1.29
C PHE A 145 -8.72 -8.15 1.10
N ASP A 146 -7.74 -8.51 1.92
CA ASP A 146 -6.99 -9.76 1.83
C ASP A 146 -6.35 -10.07 3.20
N ASP A 147 -6.16 -11.34 3.56
CA ASP A 147 -5.53 -11.69 4.84
C ASP A 147 -3.99 -11.72 4.75
N GLU A 148 -3.43 -11.95 3.56
CA GLU A 148 -2.00 -12.06 3.35
C GLU A 148 -1.36 -10.69 3.12
N ALA A 149 -0.51 -10.25 4.06
CA ALA A 149 0.19 -8.97 3.95
C ALA A 149 1.09 -8.87 2.71
N ALA A 150 1.54 -10.02 2.18
CA ALA A 150 2.32 -10.12 0.94
C ALA A 150 1.62 -9.44 -0.25
N HIS A 151 0.29 -9.41 -0.24
CA HIS A 151 -0.51 -8.83 -1.31
C HIS A 151 -0.61 -7.30 -1.25
N ASN A 152 -0.02 -6.66 -0.24
CA ASN A 152 0.05 -5.20 -0.18
C ASN A 152 0.90 -4.57 -1.31
N GLY A 153 1.60 -5.39 -2.11
CA GLY A 153 2.24 -4.98 -3.36
C GLY A 153 1.30 -4.21 -4.29
N VAL A 154 -0.01 -4.50 -4.31
CA VAL A 154 -1.00 -3.75 -5.11
C VAL A 154 -1.08 -2.27 -4.72
N ARG A 155 -0.92 -1.97 -3.43
CA ARG A 155 -0.88 -0.59 -2.90
C ARG A 155 0.36 0.15 -3.34
N ILE A 156 1.47 -0.57 -3.37
CA ILE A 156 2.78 -0.03 -3.68
C ILE A 156 2.91 0.19 -5.20
N GLU A 157 2.69 -0.86 -5.98
CA GLU A 157 2.89 -0.91 -7.43
C GLU A 157 1.77 -0.26 -8.24
N LEU A 158 0.52 -0.26 -7.75
CA LEU A 158 -0.63 0.25 -8.51
C LEU A 158 -1.35 1.42 -7.84
N GLY A 159 -1.17 1.63 -6.52
CA GLY A 159 -1.87 2.68 -5.79
C GLY A 159 -3.28 2.28 -5.32
N VAL A 160 -3.64 1.01 -5.45
CA VAL A 160 -4.87 0.43 -4.90
C VAL A 160 -4.88 0.60 -3.38
N THR A 161 -6.00 0.97 -2.77
CA THR A 161 -6.07 0.94 -1.30
C THR A 161 -6.12 -0.52 -0.84
N PHE A 162 -5.21 -0.92 0.05
CA PHE A 162 -5.14 -2.27 0.61
C PHE A 162 -5.46 -2.25 2.10
N GLN A 163 -6.30 -3.17 2.54
CA GLN A 163 -6.65 -3.36 3.95
C GLN A 163 -6.51 -4.85 4.33
N GLN A 164 -5.59 -5.14 5.26
CA GLN A 164 -5.34 -6.52 5.70
C GLN A 164 -6.45 -7.02 6.65
N ALA A 165 -7.00 -8.20 6.38
CA ALA A 165 -7.85 -9.00 7.26
C ALA A 165 -6.99 -9.93 8.14
N ARG A 166 -6.32 -9.34 9.14
CA ARG A 166 -5.21 -9.99 9.87
C ARG A 166 -5.60 -11.26 10.64
N ASN A 167 -4.57 -12.06 10.92
CA ASN A 167 -4.60 -13.17 11.87
C ASN A 167 -5.73 -14.17 11.58
N LYS A 168 -6.12 -14.32 10.30
CA LYS A 168 -7.14 -15.28 9.90
C LYS A 168 -8.50 -15.05 10.59
N GLN A 169 -8.75 -13.79 11.00
CA GLN A 169 -10.00 -13.38 11.64
C GLN A 169 -11.12 -13.09 10.64
N GLY A 170 -10.79 -13.03 9.35
CA GLY A 170 -11.74 -12.72 8.30
C GLY A 170 -12.02 -11.25 8.11
N LEU A 171 -12.76 -10.96 7.05
CA LEU A 171 -13.25 -9.61 6.80
C LEU A 171 -14.50 -9.34 7.64
N LEU A 172 -14.28 -8.75 8.82
CA LEU A 172 -15.32 -8.27 9.71
C LEU A 172 -15.75 -6.84 9.35
N TRP A 173 -16.92 -6.43 9.83
CA TRP A 173 -17.48 -5.10 9.53
C TRP A 173 -16.55 -3.95 9.92
N GLN A 174 -15.85 -4.07 11.06
CA GLN A 174 -14.90 -3.04 11.50
C GLN A 174 -13.72 -2.89 10.53
N VAL A 175 -13.11 -4.02 10.12
CA VAL A 175 -12.00 -4.03 9.15
C VAL A 175 -12.43 -3.44 7.82
N TYR A 176 -13.66 -3.77 7.38
CA TYR A 176 -14.25 -3.20 6.19
C TYR A 176 -14.40 -1.66 6.27
N GLN A 177 -14.91 -1.13 7.39
CA GLN A 177 -15.02 0.31 7.61
C GLN A 177 -13.66 1.00 7.70
N ASP A 178 -12.66 0.36 8.32
CA ASP A 178 -11.29 0.88 8.37
C ASP A 178 -10.67 0.99 6.98
N GLY A 179 -10.89 -0.01 6.12
CA GLY A 179 -10.50 0.02 4.71
C GLY A 179 -11.16 1.14 3.92
N LEU A 180 -12.47 1.36 4.09
CA LEU A 180 -13.18 2.49 3.48
C LEU A 180 -12.62 3.84 3.95
N ASN A 181 -12.28 3.96 5.24
CA ASN A 181 -11.69 5.18 5.79
C ASN A 181 -10.28 5.42 5.25
N ALA A 182 -9.46 4.36 5.10
CA ALA A 182 -8.16 4.45 4.44
C ALA A 182 -8.29 4.90 2.98
N TRP A 183 -9.26 4.35 2.26
CA TRP A 183 -9.54 4.73 0.87
C TRP A 183 -9.94 6.21 0.76
N ARG A 184 -10.83 6.70 1.64
CA ARG A 184 -11.25 8.12 1.66
C ARG A 184 -10.07 9.05 1.92
N ARG A 185 -9.15 8.70 2.82
CA ARG A 185 -7.92 9.47 3.07
C ARG A 185 -7.01 9.46 1.84
N GLY A 186 -6.85 8.32 1.19
CA GLY A 186 -6.10 8.20 -0.07
C GLY A 186 -6.68 9.05 -1.19
N LYS A 187 -8.00 9.07 -1.34
CA LYS A 187 -8.67 9.93 -2.33
C LYS A 187 -8.44 11.42 -2.07
N GLY A 188 -8.31 11.80 -0.80
CA GLY A 188 -8.00 13.17 -0.38
C GLY A 188 -6.60 13.66 -0.76
N VAL A 189 -5.69 12.76 -1.18
CA VAL A 189 -4.33 13.14 -1.61
C VAL A 189 -4.16 13.19 -3.13
N MET A 190 -5.20 12.90 -3.91
CA MET A 190 -5.14 12.94 -5.37
C MET A 190 -5.47 14.35 -5.88
N ILE A 191 -4.60 14.90 -6.73
CA ILE A 191 -4.86 16.17 -7.43
C ILE A 191 -5.51 15.86 -8.77
N TYR A 192 -6.75 16.29 -8.94
CA TYR A 192 -7.43 16.25 -10.23
C TYR A 192 -7.30 17.62 -10.92
N PRO A 193 -7.01 17.66 -12.24
CA PRO A 193 -7.02 18.90 -12.99
C PRO A 193 -8.37 19.60 -12.82
N THR A 194 -8.40 20.68 -12.06
CA THR A 194 -9.61 21.45 -11.80
C THR A 194 -9.50 22.77 -12.56
N PRO A 195 -10.41 23.08 -13.50
CA PRO A 195 -10.36 24.33 -14.25
C PRO A 195 -10.26 25.54 -13.32
N GLY A 196 -9.26 26.39 -13.55
CA GLY A 196 -9.03 27.61 -12.78
C GLY A 196 -8.29 27.44 -11.44
N PHE A 197 -7.96 26.21 -11.04
CA PHE A 197 -7.09 25.97 -9.88
C PHE A 197 -5.63 25.78 -10.34
N THR A 198 -4.76 26.71 -9.97
CA THR A 198 -3.32 26.58 -10.16
C THR A 198 -2.69 26.24 -8.81
N PRO A 199 -2.35 24.97 -8.55
CA PRO A 199 -1.79 24.59 -7.27
C PRO A 199 -0.43 25.25 -7.04
N ARG A 200 -0.15 25.60 -5.78
CA ARG A 200 1.13 26.24 -5.43
C ARG A 200 2.24 25.20 -5.38
N ARG A 201 2.99 25.12 -6.47
CA ARG A 201 4.13 24.22 -6.62
C ARG A 201 5.32 24.70 -5.79
N VAL A 202 5.93 23.82 -4.98
CA VAL A 202 7.06 24.17 -4.09
C VAL A 202 8.13 23.09 -4.11
N HIS A 203 9.39 23.52 -4.22
CA HIS A 203 10.56 22.66 -4.09
C HIS A 203 10.78 22.33 -2.61
N ILE A 204 10.92 21.04 -2.29
CA ILE A 204 11.04 20.60 -0.89
C ILE A 204 12.30 19.79 -0.60
N GLY A 205 12.98 19.25 -1.61
CA GLY A 205 14.20 18.48 -1.38
C GLY A 205 14.72 17.80 -2.63
N TYR A 206 15.60 16.82 -2.44
CA TYR A 206 16.31 16.14 -3.51
C TYR A 206 16.24 14.62 -3.32
N SER A 207 16.31 13.86 -4.41
CA SER A 207 16.43 12.40 -4.35
C SER A 207 17.43 11.89 -5.39
N GLY A 208 18.12 10.79 -5.09
CA GLY A 208 18.93 10.05 -6.05
C GLY A 208 18.10 8.89 -6.61
N LEU A 209 17.80 8.91 -7.91
CA LEU A 209 16.87 7.97 -8.54
C LEU A 209 17.45 7.41 -9.85
N PRO A 210 17.25 6.10 -10.14
CA PRO A 210 17.54 5.53 -11.45
C PRO A 210 16.53 6.02 -12.51
N SER A 211 16.90 5.97 -13.79
CA SER A 211 16.08 6.53 -14.88
C SER A 211 14.72 5.86 -15.00
N TYR A 212 14.66 4.54 -14.77
CA TYR A 212 13.41 3.80 -14.78
C TYR A 212 12.42 4.30 -13.71
N TRP A 213 12.91 4.66 -12.53
CA TRP A 213 12.07 5.20 -11.48
C TRP A 213 11.55 6.59 -11.81
N ILE A 214 12.40 7.44 -12.38
CA ILE A 214 12.00 8.76 -12.85
C ILE A 214 10.87 8.61 -13.87
N TYR A 215 10.99 7.67 -14.80
CA TYR A 215 9.93 7.33 -15.74
C TYR A 215 8.63 6.97 -15.00
N LEU A 216 8.66 6.02 -14.05
CA LEU A 216 7.46 5.63 -13.30
C LEU A 216 6.80 6.81 -12.59
N VAL A 217 7.56 7.58 -11.80
CA VAL A 217 6.99 8.70 -11.02
C VAL A 217 6.39 9.77 -11.93
N THR A 218 7.07 10.12 -13.02
CA THR A 218 6.60 11.15 -13.96
C THR A 218 5.38 10.73 -14.76
N HIS A 219 5.08 9.44 -14.83
CA HIS A 219 3.86 8.90 -15.44
C HIS A 219 2.76 8.57 -14.42
N GLY A 220 2.91 9.00 -13.16
CA GLY A 220 1.92 8.75 -12.10
C GLY A 220 1.92 7.32 -11.57
N GLU A 221 3.01 6.57 -11.81
CA GLU A 221 3.24 5.25 -11.25
C GLU A 221 4.07 5.32 -9.96
N GLY A 222 4.02 4.25 -9.16
CA GLY A 222 4.78 4.13 -7.92
C GLY A 222 6.15 3.54 -8.21
N SER A 223 7.20 4.15 -7.68
CA SER A 223 8.55 3.56 -7.71
C SER A 223 8.63 2.41 -6.70
N VAL A 224 9.05 1.23 -7.16
CA VAL A 224 9.23 0.05 -6.31
C VAL A 224 10.55 -0.61 -6.64
N GLU A 225 11.36 -0.89 -5.61
CA GLU A 225 12.57 -1.71 -5.72
C GLU A 225 12.62 -2.66 -4.55
N TYR A 226 12.76 -3.93 -4.89
CA TYR A 226 12.74 -5.04 -3.96
C TYR A 226 14.13 -5.42 -3.48
N LYS A 227 15.17 -4.98 -4.18
CA LYS A 227 16.55 -5.44 -3.96
C LYS A 227 17.43 -4.47 -3.20
N VAL A 228 16.92 -3.29 -2.83
CA VAL A 228 17.69 -2.29 -2.08
C VAL A 228 17.28 -2.33 -0.60
N PRO A 229 18.25 -2.27 0.33
CA PRO A 229 17.96 -2.28 1.76
C PRO A 229 17.45 -0.91 2.23
N TYR A 230 16.28 -0.51 1.74
CA TYR A 230 15.59 0.68 2.18
C TYR A 230 14.97 0.47 3.56
N ARG A 231 15.38 1.29 4.53
CA ARG A 231 15.01 1.18 5.95
C ARG A 231 13.50 1.23 6.20
N TRP A 232 12.77 2.03 5.43
CA TRP A 232 11.32 2.24 5.58
C TRP A 232 10.51 1.62 4.43
N GLY A 233 11.13 0.79 3.61
CA GLY A 233 10.46 0.09 2.52
C GLY A 233 10.23 0.86 1.26
N TYR A 234 9.20 0.43 0.53
CA TYR A 234 8.87 0.90 -0.81
C TYR A 234 8.27 2.31 -0.76
N ALA A 235 9.11 3.30 -1.04
CA ALA A 235 8.75 4.70 -0.98
C ALA A 235 9.76 5.53 -1.78
N LEU A 236 9.39 6.77 -2.05
CA LEU A 236 10.34 7.78 -2.51
C LEU A 236 11.05 8.39 -1.30
N TYR A 237 12.38 8.24 -1.27
CA TYR A 237 13.25 8.81 -0.25
C TYR A 237 13.75 10.17 -0.68
N VAL A 238 13.57 11.17 0.16
CA VAL A 238 13.90 12.57 -0.13
C VAL A 238 14.82 13.09 0.97
N ALA A 239 15.93 13.68 0.55
CA ALA A 239 16.85 14.38 1.41
C ALA A 239 16.60 15.89 1.32
N ASP A 240 16.77 16.58 2.44
CA ASP A 240 16.75 18.04 2.45
C ASP A 240 18.08 18.66 2.00
N HIS A 241 19.05 17.87 1.54
CA HIS A 241 20.34 18.37 1.06
C HIS A 241 20.82 17.62 -0.18
N ILE A 242 21.27 18.36 -1.20
CA ILE A 242 21.59 17.78 -2.50
C ILE A 242 22.79 16.83 -2.45
N GLU A 243 23.83 17.13 -1.66
CA GLU A 243 24.98 16.22 -1.50
C GLU A 243 24.58 14.89 -0.84
N ILE A 244 23.54 14.88 0.00
CA ILE A 244 22.99 13.64 0.55
C ILE A 244 22.27 12.85 -0.55
N ALA A 245 21.44 13.51 -1.35
CA ALA A 245 20.79 12.87 -2.50
C ALA A 245 21.80 12.33 -3.52
N LYS A 246 22.91 13.05 -3.76
CA LYS A 246 24.03 12.61 -4.60
C LYS A 246 24.75 11.39 -4.03
N TYR A 247 24.96 11.34 -2.71
CA TYR A 247 25.50 10.15 -2.04
C TYR A 247 24.61 8.93 -2.30
N PHE A 248 23.29 9.04 -2.07
CA PHE A 248 22.37 7.93 -2.31
C PHE A 248 22.22 7.58 -3.80
N CYS A 249 22.35 8.56 -4.69
CA CYS A 249 22.43 8.34 -6.13
C CYS A 249 23.61 7.42 -6.49
N GLY A 250 24.79 7.64 -5.90
CA GLY A 250 25.96 6.78 -6.07
C GLY A 250 25.78 5.40 -5.43
N TRP A 251 25.16 5.34 -4.25
CA TRP A 251 24.86 4.10 -3.54
C TRP A 251 23.90 3.20 -4.33
N ASN A 252 22.84 3.75 -4.93
CA ASN A 252 21.95 3.02 -5.83
C ASN A 252 22.72 2.41 -7.03
N GLY A 253 23.72 3.11 -7.54
CA GLY A 253 24.62 2.57 -8.58
C GLY A 253 25.32 1.27 -8.17
N THR A 254 25.69 1.12 -6.89
CA THR A 254 26.34 -0.11 -6.41
C THR A 254 25.40 -1.32 -6.33
N TRP A 255 24.10 -1.08 -6.25
CA TRP A 255 23.07 -2.13 -6.20
C TRP A 255 22.46 -2.45 -7.56
N ASN A 256 22.91 -1.76 -8.63
CA ASN A 256 22.34 -1.89 -9.98
C ASN A 256 20.82 -1.69 -10.00
N VAL A 257 20.34 -0.70 -9.22
CA VAL A 257 18.92 -0.35 -9.12
C VAL A 257 18.42 0.09 -10.50
N GLY A 258 17.30 -0.47 -10.95
CA GLY A 258 16.78 -0.26 -12.30
C GLY A 258 17.33 -1.21 -13.38
N GLY A 259 18.31 -2.05 -13.04
CA GLY A 259 18.87 -3.05 -13.93
C GLY A 259 20.16 -2.61 -14.64
N ALA A 260 20.80 -3.57 -15.33
CA ALA A 260 22.09 -3.35 -15.96
C ALA A 260 22.01 -2.23 -17.02
N GLY A 261 22.78 -1.16 -16.80
CA GLY A 261 22.84 -0.01 -17.71
C GLY A 261 21.90 1.13 -17.36
N ASP A 262 21.11 1.02 -16.28
CA ASP A 262 20.31 2.16 -15.83
C ASP A 262 21.21 3.27 -15.26
N LYS A 263 20.88 4.52 -15.62
CA LYS A 263 21.62 5.71 -15.18
C LYS A 263 20.94 6.27 -13.93
N ASN A 264 21.74 6.60 -12.93
CA ASN A 264 21.27 7.29 -11.73
C ASN A 264 21.38 8.80 -11.91
N TYR A 265 20.36 9.52 -11.44
CA TYR A 265 20.30 10.97 -11.48
C TYR A 265 19.93 11.53 -10.12
N VAL A 266 20.39 12.75 -9.86
CA VAL A 266 19.84 13.57 -8.77
C VAL A 266 18.65 14.35 -9.32
N CYS A 267 17.53 14.29 -8.61
CA CYS A 267 16.30 14.97 -8.95
C CYS A 267 15.96 16.00 -7.87
N GLU A 268 15.50 17.18 -8.27
CA GLU A 268 14.72 18.05 -7.40
C GLU A 268 13.32 17.45 -7.20
N ILE A 269 12.84 17.50 -5.98
CA ILE A 269 11.54 16.99 -5.56
C ILE A 269 10.62 18.18 -5.28
N TRP A 270 9.52 18.20 -6.01
CA TRP A 270 8.53 19.27 -5.97
C TRP A 270 7.20 18.73 -5.50
N VAL A 271 6.52 19.47 -4.63
CA VAL A 271 5.11 19.26 -4.35
C VAL A 271 4.30 20.05 -5.36
N LYS A 272 3.34 19.40 -6.02
CA LYS A 272 2.38 20.00 -6.96
C LYS A 272 1.47 21.03 -6.28
N ASP A 273 0.89 20.65 -5.13
CA ASP A 273 0.02 21.48 -4.28
C ASP A 273 0.55 21.51 -2.84
N TYR A 274 1.25 22.58 -2.49
CA TYR A 274 1.82 22.73 -1.15
C TYR A 274 0.76 22.83 -0.06
N ASP A 275 -0.40 23.43 -0.33
CA ASP A 275 -1.42 23.61 0.71
C ASP A 275 -2.09 22.26 1.02
N LEU A 276 -2.31 21.43 -0.01
CA LEU A 276 -2.68 20.03 0.20
C LEU A 276 -1.60 19.28 0.96
N PHE A 277 -0.33 19.41 0.56
CA PHE A 277 0.78 18.81 1.29
C PHE A 277 0.78 19.23 2.75
N CYS A 278 0.56 20.49 3.12
CA CYS A 278 0.47 20.88 4.53
C CYS A 278 -0.68 20.19 5.30
N ARG A 279 -1.76 19.78 4.63
CA ARG A 279 -2.92 19.10 5.23
C ARG A 279 -2.78 17.57 5.34
N ILE A 280 -1.96 16.92 4.52
CA ILE A 280 -1.82 15.45 4.59
C ILE A 280 -1.13 15.04 5.88
N ASN A 281 -1.42 13.80 6.31
CA ASN A 281 -0.81 13.19 7.48
C ASN A 281 0.71 13.12 7.33
N LYS A 282 1.44 13.57 8.36
CA LYS A 282 2.90 13.49 8.43
C LYS A 282 3.32 13.14 9.83
N ILE A 283 4.37 12.34 9.95
CA ILE A 283 4.91 11.95 11.23
C ILE A 283 6.43 11.96 11.24
N PHE A 284 7.03 12.46 12.30
CA PHE A 284 8.45 12.31 12.57
C PHE A 284 8.65 11.15 13.54
N VAL A 285 9.14 10.03 13.04
CA VAL A 285 9.36 8.82 13.82
C VAL A 285 10.77 8.79 14.42
N PRO A 286 10.93 8.17 15.60
CA PRO A 286 12.24 7.96 16.19
C PRO A 286 13.03 6.93 15.36
N GLU A 287 14.36 7.06 15.35
CA GLU A 287 15.25 6.19 14.58
C GLU A 287 15.27 4.77 15.18
N ASN A 288 15.45 4.67 16.51
CA ASN A 288 15.81 3.43 17.20
C ASN A 288 14.84 3.07 18.34
N ILE A 289 13.56 2.94 18.03
CA ILE A 289 12.64 2.26 18.95
C ILE A 289 12.43 0.85 18.42
N GLY A 290 12.77 -0.16 19.21
CA GLY A 290 12.52 -1.58 18.92
C GLY A 290 11.04 -1.96 18.70
N LYS A 291 10.14 -0.98 18.62
CA LYS A 291 8.72 -1.09 18.30
C LYS A 291 8.38 -0.63 16.88
N LEU A 292 9.26 0.11 16.21
CA LEU A 292 9.05 0.55 14.82
C LEU A 292 9.77 -0.44 13.90
N PRO A 293 9.02 -1.28 13.17
CA PRO A 293 9.61 -2.24 12.28
C PRO A 293 10.36 -1.50 11.15
N GLN A 294 11.68 -1.68 11.10
CA GLN A 294 12.51 -1.31 9.96
C GLN A 294 12.54 -2.49 8.97
N MET A 295 12.80 -2.20 7.70
CA MET A 295 12.79 -3.21 6.65
C MET A 295 14.16 -3.80 6.37
N ASN A 296 14.15 -5.08 5.97
CA ASN A 296 15.32 -5.80 5.47
C ASN A 296 14.98 -6.48 4.13
N ASN A 297 14.68 -5.65 3.13
CA ASN A 297 14.18 -6.12 1.83
C ASN A 297 15.15 -7.04 1.08
N THR A 298 16.45 -7.00 1.40
CA THR A 298 17.45 -7.88 0.77
C THR A 298 17.38 -9.32 1.27
N ASN A 299 16.85 -9.55 2.48
CA ASN A 299 16.83 -10.87 3.12
C ASN A 299 15.41 -11.38 3.41
N TRP A 300 14.39 -10.55 3.23
CA TRP A 300 13.01 -10.89 3.56
C TRP A 300 12.21 -11.33 2.34
N SER A 301 11.27 -12.25 2.56
CA SER A 301 10.25 -12.56 1.56
C SER A 301 9.30 -11.37 1.39
N PHE A 302 8.59 -11.32 0.27
CA PHE A 302 7.51 -10.34 0.05
C PHE A 302 6.49 -10.33 1.19
N GLU A 303 6.18 -11.51 1.75
CA GLU A 303 5.27 -11.63 2.88
C GLU A 303 5.82 -10.99 4.15
N ALA A 304 7.08 -11.27 4.49
CA ALA A 304 7.73 -10.67 5.65
C ALA A 304 7.84 -9.14 5.50
N THR A 305 8.17 -8.66 4.30
CA THR A 305 8.21 -7.23 4.00
C THR A 305 6.82 -6.59 4.09
N GLY A 306 5.81 -7.22 3.49
CA GLY A 306 4.43 -6.76 3.57
C GLY A 306 3.96 -6.67 5.01
N GLN A 307 4.20 -7.72 5.81
CA GLN A 307 3.81 -7.78 7.21
C GLN A 307 4.51 -6.72 8.06
N ASN A 308 5.79 -6.46 7.81
CA ASN A 308 6.55 -5.41 8.47
C ASN A 308 5.95 -4.01 8.19
N GLN A 309 5.51 -3.77 6.95
CA GLN A 309 4.86 -2.52 6.59
C GLN A 309 3.50 -2.34 7.31
N GLU A 310 2.67 -3.38 7.33
CA GLU A 310 1.38 -3.35 8.05
C GLU A 310 1.58 -3.18 9.56
N ASP A 311 2.65 -3.77 10.12
CA ASP A 311 3.02 -3.59 11.52
C ASP A 311 3.48 -2.18 11.84
N ARG A 312 4.28 -1.56 10.95
CA ARG A 312 4.67 -0.16 11.06
C ARG A 312 3.47 0.77 10.99
N ASP A 313 2.60 0.60 10.00
CA ASP A 313 1.40 1.42 9.82
C ASP A 313 0.50 1.35 11.07
N ARG A 314 0.39 0.16 11.69
CA ARG A 314 -0.32 -0.02 12.97
C ARG A 314 0.37 0.68 14.13
N THR A 315 1.69 0.56 14.29
CA THR A 315 2.42 1.28 15.33
C THR A 315 2.23 2.79 15.18
N ILE A 316 2.29 3.32 13.95
CA ILE A 316 2.10 4.74 13.68
C ILE A 316 0.67 5.21 14.00
N SER A 317 -0.33 4.36 13.78
CA SER A 317 -1.72 4.65 14.15
C SER A 317 -1.93 4.86 15.66
N GLN A 318 -1.07 4.29 16.51
CA GLN A 318 -1.11 4.50 17.96
C GLN A 318 -0.74 5.94 18.34
N TRP A 319 -0.04 6.66 17.47
CA TRP A 319 0.25 8.10 17.60
C TRP A 319 -0.79 8.99 16.91
N GLY A 320 -1.93 8.42 16.47
CA GLY A 320 -3.03 9.16 15.84
C GLY A 320 -2.79 9.54 14.38
N VAL A 321 -1.76 8.96 13.73
CA VAL A 321 -1.45 9.20 12.32
C VAL A 321 -1.80 7.97 11.50
N TYR A 322 -2.55 8.16 10.40
CA TYR A 322 -3.08 7.05 9.61
C TYR A 322 -2.62 7.13 8.16
N THR A 323 -2.56 5.98 7.48
CA THR A 323 -2.19 5.91 6.06
C THR A 323 -3.23 6.58 5.15
N PRO A 324 -2.80 7.16 4.02
CA PRO A 324 -1.39 7.38 3.66
C PRO A 324 -0.78 8.56 4.45
N TYR A 325 0.52 8.50 4.73
CA TYR A 325 1.27 9.57 5.41
C TYR A 325 2.68 9.76 4.83
N VAL A 326 3.30 10.91 5.11
CA VAL A 326 4.75 11.11 4.89
C VAL A 326 5.47 10.85 6.21
N LEU A 327 6.52 10.04 6.17
CA LEU A 327 7.33 9.69 7.34
C LEU A 327 8.63 10.49 7.30
N PHE A 328 8.99 11.10 8.41
CA PHE A 328 10.28 11.73 8.63
C PHE A 328 11.04 10.92 9.68
N SER A 329 12.34 10.80 9.54
CA SER A 329 13.16 10.17 10.58
C SER A 329 14.57 10.73 10.55
N GLN A 330 15.24 10.67 11.70
CA GLN A 330 16.68 10.89 11.72
C GLN A 330 17.38 9.63 11.23
N HIS A 331 18.49 9.82 10.53
CA HIS A 331 19.31 8.74 10.05
C HIS A 331 20.75 8.99 10.49
N HIS A 332 21.37 7.97 11.09
CA HIS A 332 22.78 7.98 11.44
C HIS A 332 23.66 8.19 10.22
N TRP A 333 24.86 8.70 10.44
CA TRP A 333 25.81 8.85 9.36
C TRP A 333 26.25 7.49 8.81
N MET A 334 26.34 7.38 7.49
CA MET A 334 26.87 6.21 6.77
C MET A 334 28.25 6.51 6.20
N ASN A 335 29.10 5.49 6.06
CA ASN A 335 30.45 5.70 5.52
C ASN A 335 30.42 6.37 4.14
N GLY A 336 31.21 7.44 3.98
CA GLY A 336 31.28 8.26 2.76
C GLY A 336 30.17 9.30 2.60
N MET A 337 29.22 9.36 3.53
CA MET A 337 28.16 10.37 3.52
C MET A 337 28.73 11.76 3.89
N PRO A 338 28.20 12.86 3.33
CA PRO A 338 28.57 14.20 3.77
C PRO A 338 28.28 14.43 5.27
N ASN A 339 29.09 15.26 5.94
CA ASN A 339 28.92 15.67 7.33
C ASN A 339 28.95 14.52 8.38
N PRO A 340 30.09 13.85 8.60
CA PRO A 340 30.24 12.68 9.47
C PRO A 340 29.78 12.81 10.93
N ASN A 341 29.66 14.04 11.42
CA ASN A 341 29.36 14.30 12.82
C ASN A 341 27.88 14.69 13.06
N ARG A 342 27.01 14.59 12.05
CA ARG A 342 25.59 14.96 12.19
C ARG A 342 24.68 13.89 11.61
N ARG A 343 23.56 13.66 12.28
CA ARG A 343 22.43 12.96 11.69
C ARG A 343 21.75 13.88 10.69
N TRP A 344 21.09 13.28 9.71
CA TRP A 344 20.33 13.99 8.71
C TRP A 344 18.88 13.53 8.74
N THR A 345 17.99 14.42 8.33
CA THR A 345 16.56 14.12 8.29
C THR A 345 16.19 13.53 6.94
N GLU A 346 15.68 12.30 6.99
CA GLU A 346 15.12 11.61 5.85
C GLU A 346 13.61 11.84 5.79
N MET A 347 13.10 12.13 4.59
CA MET A 347 11.66 12.13 4.32
C MET A 347 11.32 10.96 3.39
N VAL A 348 10.28 10.20 3.75
CA VAL A 348 9.83 8.99 3.08
C VAL A 348 8.39 9.20 2.63
N VAL A 349 8.19 9.21 1.32
CA VAL A 349 6.90 9.49 0.68
C VAL A 349 6.29 8.19 0.19
N TYR A 350 5.16 7.81 0.78
CA TYR A 350 4.40 6.63 0.37
C TYR A 350 3.90 6.77 -1.06
N THR A 351 3.83 5.66 -1.80
CA THR A 351 3.51 5.63 -3.23
C THR A 351 2.20 6.33 -3.59
N GLN A 352 1.17 6.21 -2.74
CA GLN A 352 -0.13 6.88 -2.95
C GLN A 352 0.01 8.42 -2.93
N ILE A 353 0.80 8.96 -2.00
CA ILE A 353 1.08 10.40 -1.91
C ILE A 353 1.99 10.84 -3.06
N GLN A 354 3.02 10.04 -3.35
CA GLN A 354 3.96 10.29 -4.44
C GLN A 354 3.24 10.51 -5.76
N ARG A 355 2.32 9.62 -6.14
CA ARG A 355 1.53 9.73 -7.37
C ARG A 355 0.63 10.98 -7.38
N GLY A 356 -0.01 11.24 -6.24
CA GLY A 356 -1.00 12.30 -6.13
C GLY A 356 -0.42 13.71 -6.20
N ILE A 357 0.69 13.98 -5.47
CA ILE A 357 1.12 15.36 -5.21
C ILE A 357 2.60 15.65 -5.46
N PHE A 358 3.41 14.70 -5.91
CA PHE A 358 4.83 14.92 -6.14
C PHE A 358 5.19 14.96 -7.63
N ASP A 359 6.20 15.79 -7.95
CA ASP A 359 6.86 15.91 -9.24
C ASP A 359 8.38 15.84 -9.09
N LEU A 360 9.05 15.44 -10.17
CA LEU A 360 10.51 15.35 -10.24
C LEU A 360 11.05 16.29 -11.32
N VAL A 361 12.21 16.89 -11.07
CA VAL A 361 13.01 17.58 -12.09
C VAL A 361 14.42 17.01 -12.07
N VAL A 362 14.82 16.38 -13.16
CA VAL A 362 16.17 15.79 -13.31
C VAL A 362 17.21 16.90 -13.40
N LEU A 363 18.30 16.78 -12.64
CA LEU A 363 19.43 17.69 -12.69
C LEU A 363 20.59 17.09 -13.50
N SER A 364 21.24 17.92 -14.32
CA SER A 364 22.55 17.61 -14.89
C SER A 364 23.66 17.69 -13.84
N ASP A 365 24.81 17.06 -14.11
CA ASP A 365 25.96 17.08 -13.20
C ASP A 365 26.41 18.50 -12.83
N ASP A 366 26.35 19.43 -13.78
CA ASP A 366 26.73 20.82 -13.53
C ASP A 366 25.68 21.56 -12.69
N GLN A 367 24.39 21.27 -12.88
CA GLN A 367 23.33 21.78 -12.00
C GLN A 367 23.46 21.23 -10.58
N VAL A 368 23.83 19.94 -10.43
CA VAL A 368 24.12 19.35 -9.12
C VAL A 368 25.28 20.09 -8.45
N LYS A 369 26.43 20.21 -9.13
CA LYS A 369 27.60 20.95 -8.62
C LYS A 369 27.24 22.38 -8.22
N GLN A 370 26.49 23.10 -9.06
CA GLN A 370 26.08 24.47 -8.79
C GLN A 370 25.14 24.55 -7.58
N ALA A 371 24.17 23.66 -7.47
CA ALA A 371 23.25 23.62 -6.34
C ALA A 371 23.96 23.29 -5.03
N SER A 372 24.99 22.44 -5.05
CA SER A 372 25.82 22.13 -3.88
C SER A 372 26.61 23.32 -3.35
N VAL A 373 26.98 24.27 -4.21
CA VAL A 373 27.70 25.49 -3.83
C VAL A 373 26.73 26.62 -3.46
N ASN A 374 25.65 26.79 -4.22
CA ASN A 374 24.86 28.03 -4.22
C ASN A 374 23.45 27.88 -3.63
N LYS A 375 22.95 26.66 -3.41
CA LYS A 375 21.57 26.41 -2.93
C LYS A 375 21.59 25.65 -1.59
N PRO A 376 21.86 26.29 -0.45
CA PRO A 376 21.40 25.73 0.82
C PRO A 376 19.88 25.52 0.70
N ASN A 377 19.38 24.34 1.06
CA ASN A 377 17.94 24.08 0.95
C ASN A 377 17.16 25.12 1.77
N PRO A 378 16.21 25.86 1.16
CA PRO A 378 15.41 26.84 1.88
C PRO A 378 14.56 26.23 3.00
N PHE A 379 14.31 24.91 2.96
CA PHE A 379 13.46 24.21 3.91
C PHE A 379 14.14 23.00 4.55
N PRO A 380 15.08 23.19 5.51
CA PRO A 380 15.56 22.09 6.33
C PRO A 380 14.35 21.44 7.03
N PHE A 381 14.16 20.13 6.87
CA PHE A 381 12.91 19.46 7.30
C PHE A 381 12.63 19.67 8.80
N ARG A 382 13.69 19.68 9.60
CA ARG A 382 13.64 19.95 11.05
C ARG A 382 13.02 21.29 11.42
N HIS A 383 13.12 22.31 10.57
CA HIS A 383 12.52 23.62 10.83
C HIS A 383 11.07 23.70 10.32
N GLN A 384 10.55 22.64 9.71
CA GLN A 384 9.23 22.61 9.10
C GLN A 384 8.17 21.88 9.94
N LEU A 385 8.51 21.43 11.16
CA LEU A 385 7.58 20.66 11.99
C LEU A 385 6.22 21.34 12.15
N LYS A 386 6.22 22.64 12.46
CA LYS A 386 5.00 23.43 12.63
C LYS A 386 4.35 23.81 11.30
N SER A 387 5.13 24.30 10.33
CA SER A 387 4.61 24.78 9.04
C SER A 387 4.01 23.67 8.18
N TRP A 388 4.54 22.46 8.28
CA TRP A 388 4.06 21.28 7.56
C TRP A 388 3.12 20.40 8.39
N ASN A 389 2.75 20.84 9.60
CA ASN A 389 1.87 20.11 10.50
C ASN A 389 2.33 18.65 10.71
N ILE A 390 3.61 18.49 11.08
CA ILE A 390 4.22 17.17 11.30
C ILE A 390 3.94 16.73 12.74
N THR A 391 3.30 15.59 12.91
CA THR A 391 3.14 14.97 14.22
C THR A 391 4.49 14.45 14.72
N VAL A 392 4.87 14.79 15.95
CA VAL A 392 6.11 14.32 16.57
C VAL A 392 5.76 13.62 17.89
N PRO A 393 5.80 12.28 17.95
CA PRO A 393 5.58 11.53 19.18
C PRO A 393 6.56 11.93 20.28
N ASN A 394 6.15 11.74 21.54
CA ASN A 394 6.98 12.05 22.71
C ASN A 394 8.30 11.29 22.69
N GLU A 395 8.29 10.07 22.16
CA GLU A 395 9.45 9.23 22.04
C GLU A 395 10.48 9.80 21.05
N THR A 396 10.04 10.40 19.94
CA THR A 396 10.90 11.16 19.02
C THR A 396 11.50 12.38 19.72
N TRP A 397 10.70 13.14 20.47
CA TRP A 397 11.21 14.28 21.25
C TRP A 397 12.27 13.86 22.27
N ASN A 398 12.07 12.73 22.94
CA ASN A 398 13.04 12.19 23.90
C ASN A 398 14.34 11.77 23.22
N GLU A 399 14.27 11.22 22.01
CA GLU A 399 15.45 10.88 21.22
C GLU A 399 16.24 12.12 20.81
N PHE A 400 15.57 13.19 20.35
CA PHE A 400 16.25 14.45 20.04
C PHE A 400 16.98 15.01 21.26
N ARG A 401 16.32 15.03 22.43
CA ARG A 401 16.93 15.50 23.68
C ARG A 401 18.13 14.65 24.10
N SER A 402 18.03 13.32 24.04
CA SER A 402 19.11 12.43 24.47
C SER A 402 20.36 12.54 23.59
N ARG A 403 20.20 13.05 22.37
CA ARG A 403 21.29 13.29 21.41
C ARG A 403 21.73 14.76 21.32
N GLY A 404 21.14 15.66 22.11
CA GLY A 404 21.47 17.08 22.09
C GLY A 404 21.03 17.81 20.83
N GLU A 405 20.03 17.30 20.12
CA GLU A 405 19.45 17.91 18.91
C GLU A 405 18.44 18.98 19.30
N THR A 406 18.96 20.15 19.71
CA THR A 406 18.14 21.26 20.22
C THR A 406 17.54 22.14 19.12
N ASP A 407 17.94 21.94 17.88
CA ASP A 407 17.51 22.69 16.69
C ASP A 407 16.08 22.36 16.22
N PHE A 408 15.40 21.45 16.92
CA PHE A 408 13.99 21.11 16.71
C PHE A 408 13.02 21.88 17.63
N PHE A 409 13.53 22.63 18.62
CA PHE A 409 12.72 23.31 19.65
C PHE A 409 12.45 24.78 19.37
#